data_AF-A0A1Z5JTN5-F1
#
_entry.id   AF-A0A1Z5JTN5-F1
#
_cell.length_a   1.000
_cell.length_b   1.000
_cell.length_c   1.000
_cell.angle_alpha   90.00
_cell.angle_beta   90.00
_cell.angle_gamma   90.00
#
_symmetry.space_group_name_H-M   'P 1'
#
loop_
_entity.id
_entity.type
_entity.pdbx_description
1 polymer ?
#
loop_
_entity_poly.entity_id
_entity_poly.type
_entity_poly.pdbx_seq_one_letter_code
_entity_poly.pdbx_strand_id
1 'polypeptide(L)'
;MVLLDVMAQMNVLSLITVVTIDTLHLFPETYQFYDTVQEHYPELDLRVFTPKVPGSATPTRQAFDAYYGGNDLYRTDPEKYAFHSKVEPLQRALDELQAHVWFTGRRRDQGDERSQLQFVEWEKFDQEDASDRPKRLKINLMADWTYEQVWSYLHEHDVPYNPLHDRGYKSIGDTMTTRAVASTAAERSGRFVGLNQTECGMHHHLEKLETMRQEAVHQNVAFELPTIDCLECDYELTADTFFDVIEALSNVLLLEFYSPLCGACQDFAPTMEQVVSGAKHGEDWGLNHNIQVARYDITVDQPTPAMEEAGFEVEVTPTLYLVLSKERRPVLYTGQMTSAAILKWIQNQLTELLHL
;
A
#
# COMPACT_ATOMS: atom_id res chain seq x y z
N MET A 1 12.91 -14.25 4.51
CA MET A 1 13.20 -15.69 4.45
C MET A 1 14.09 -16.03 3.27
N VAL A 2 13.65 -15.89 2.00
CA VAL A 2 14.51 -16.16 0.82
C VAL A 2 15.91 -15.53 0.94
N LEU A 3 16.01 -14.24 1.27
CA LEU A 3 17.31 -13.58 1.44
C LEU A 3 18.19 -14.20 2.54
N LEU A 4 17.61 -14.62 3.66
CA LEU A 4 18.36 -15.25 4.75
C LEU A 4 18.92 -16.59 4.27
N ASP A 5 18.08 -17.36 3.59
CA ASP A 5 18.45 -18.65 3.05
C ASP A 5 19.57 -18.55 2.00
N VAL A 6 19.42 -17.65 1.03
CA VAL A 6 20.47 -17.39 0.02
C VAL A 6 21.78 -16.98 0.69
N MET A 7 21.73 -16.10 1.70
CA MET A 7 22.92 -15.68 2.44
C MET A 7 23.55 -16.82 3.25
N ALA A 8 22.74 -17.73 3.80
CA ALA A 8 23.20 -18.93 4.49
C ALA A 8 23.91 -19.89 3.51
N GLN A 9 23.28 -20.17 2.35
CA GLN A 9 23.87 -21.00 1.31
C GLN A 9 25.20 -20.43 0.77
N MET A 10 25.30 -19.10 0.70
CA MET A 10 26.53 -18.40 0.32
C MET A 10 27.59 -18.33 1.45
N ASN A 11 27.28 -18.83 2.65
CA ASN A 11 28.12 -18.75 3.84
C ASN A 11 28.51 -17.31 4.23
N VAL A 12 27.60 -16.36 3.99
CA VAL A 12 27.78 -14.94 4.35
C VAL A 12 26.79 -14.47 5.41
N LEU A 13 25.83 -15.31 5.83
CA LEU A 13 24.80 -14.91 6.80
C LEU A 13 25.41 -14.40 8.12
N SER A 14 26.45 -15.05 8.63
CA SER A 14 27.15 -14.64 9.85
C SER A 14 27.90 -13.31 9.75
N LEU A 15 28.05 -12.75 8.54
CA LEU A 15 28.62 -11.43 8.30
C LEU A 15 27.57 -10.31 8.31
N ILE A 16 26.27 -10.67 8.35
CA ILE A 16 25.15 -9.74 8.23
C ILE A 16 24.33 -9.76 9.51
N THR A 17 24.25 -8.62 10.19
CA THR A 17 23.29 -8.43 11.27
C THR A 17 21.88 -8.30 10.68
N VAL A 18 20.95 -9.09 11.19
CA VAL A 18 19.54 -9.05 10.77
C VAL A 18 18.75 -8.30 11.82
N VAL A 19 18.08 -7.24 11.41
CA VAL A 19 17.26 -6.41 12.29
C VAL A 19 15.80 -6.73 12.08
N THR A 20 15.08 -6.94 13.18
CA THR A 20 13.61 -6.95 13.19
C THR A 20 13.08 -5.88 14.14
N ILE A 21 11.97 -5.26 13.76
CA ILE A 21 11.29 -4.26 14.57
C ILE A 21 10.08 -4.91 15.22
N ASP A 22 10.14 -5.08 16.54
CA ASP A 22 9.00 -5.51 17.33
C ASP A 22 8.16 -4.29 17.71
N THR A 23 7.06 -4.09 16.97
CA THR A 23 6.09 -3.00 17.18
C THR A 23 5.30 -3.13 18.49
N LEU A 24 5.48 -4.24 19.23
CA LEU A 24 4.68 -4.69 20.37
C LEU A 24 3.27 -5.14 19.99
N HIS A 25 2.95 -5.16 18.69
CA HIS A 25 1.60 -5.39 18.17
C HIS A 25 1.54 -6.51 17.12
N LEU A 26 2.65 -7.21 16.88
CA LEU A 26 2.74 -8.34 15.96
C LEU A 26 1.88 -9.52 16.43
N PHE A 27 1.60 -10.45 15.52
CA PHE A 27 0.91 -11.68 15.83
C PHE A 27 1.75 -12.58 16.77
N PRO A 28 1.12 -13.33 17.70
CA PRO A 28 1.78 -14.38 18.47
C PRO A 28 2.59 -15.34 17.58
N GLU A 29 2.05 -15.71 16.43
CA GLU A 29 2.71 -16.57 15.44
C GLU A 29 3.99 -15.93 14.88
N THR A 30 4.05 -14.60 14.74
CA THR A 30 5.27 -13.91 14.29
C THR A 30 6.37 -13.99 15.34
N TYR A 31 6.04 -13.85 16.63
CA TYR A 31 7.04 -14.02 17.70
C TYR A 31 7.54 -15.46 17.78
N GLN A 32 6.64 -16.45 17.72
CA GLN A 32 7.00 -17.87 17.69
C GLN A 32 7.86 -18.21 16.46
N PHE A 33 7.61 -17.54 15.34
CA PHE A 33 8.38 -17.72 14.14
C PHE A 33 9.82 -17.21 14.27
N TYR A 34 10.12 -16.25 15.15
CA TYR A 34 11.51 -15.85 15.43
C TYR A 34 12.34 -17.02 15.97
N ASP A 35 11.77 -17.80 16.89
CA ASP A 35 12.41 -18.99 17.44
C ASP A 35 12.65 -20.02 16.33
N THR A 36 11.66 -20.24 15.46
CA THR A 36 11.78 -21.15 14.31
C THR A 36 12.91 -20.73 13.36
N VAL A 37 13.03 -19.42 13.09
CA VAL A 37 14.08 -18.87 12.22
C VAL A 37 15.45 -19.00 12.87
N GLN A 38 15.58 -18.73 14.17
CA GLN A 38 16.85 -18.86 14.89
C GLN A 38 17.31 -20.31 15.03
N GLU A 39 16.37 -21.25 15.21
CA GLU A 39 16.65 -22.69 15.22
C GLU A 39 17.10 -23.18 13.83
N HIS A 40 16.48 -22.68 12.76
CA HIS A 40 16.80 -23.06 11.39
C HIS A 40 18.12 -22.43 10.90
N TYR A 41 18.44 -21.20 11.33
CA TYR A 41 19.69 -20.50 11.02
C TYR A 41 20.45 -20.13 12.31
N PRO A 42 21.17 -21.07 12.96
CA PRO A 42 21.81 -20.84 14.25
C PRO A 42 22.86 -19.74 14.27
N GLU A 43 23.49 -19.44 13.13
CA GLU A 43 24.49 -18.39 12.95
C GLU A 43 23.90 -16.99 12.74
N LEU A 44 22.57 -16.88 12.65
CA LEU A 44 21.86 -15.62 12.48
C LEU A 44 22.07 -14.70 13.68
N ASP A 45 22.66 -13.53 13.46
CA ASP A 45 22.68 -12.41 14.41
C ASP A 45 21.36 -11.62 14.29
N LEU A 46 20.29 -12.16 14.87
CA LEU A 46 18.97 -11.51 14.91
C LEU A 46 18.91 -10.51 16.08
N ARG A 47 18.74 -9.23 15.74
CA ARG A 47 18.57 -8.14 16.72
C ARG A 47 17.17 -7.57 16.66
N VAL A 48 16.47 -7.66 17.80
CA VAL A 48 15.11 -7.15 17.97
C VAL A 48 15.17 -5.74 18.55
N PHE A 49 14.59 -4.78 17.85
CA PHE A 49 14.43 -3.41 18.32
C PHE A 49 12.97 -3.13 18.63
N THR A 50 12.70 -2.61 19.82
CA THR A 50 11.34 -2.25 20.28
C THR A 50 11.19 -0.72 20.39
N PRO A 51 9.96 -0.20 20.37
CA PRO A 51 9.63 1.19 20.70
C PRO A 51 10.19 1.60 22.04
N LYS A 52 10.69 2.83 22.15
CA LYS A 52 10.96 3.41 23.48
C LYS A 52 9.65 3.78 24.15
N VAL A 53 9.51 3.45 25.43
CA VAL A 53 8.41 3.92 26.27
C VAL A 53 9.03 4.58 27.50
N PRO A 54 8.91 5.91 27.68
CA PRO A 54 9.51 6.61 28.81
C PRO A 54 9.11 6.00 30.16
N GLY A 55 10.10 5.73 31.00
CA GLY A 55 9.90 5.07 32.29
C GLY A 55 9.79 3.55 32.24
N SER A 56 9.91 2.92 31.05
CA SER A 56 9.95 1.46 30.91
C SER A 56 11.26 0.99 30.27
N ALA A 57 12.02 0.17 31.00
CA ALA A 57 13.21 -0.49 30.47
C ALA A 57 12.88 -1.67 29.53
N THR A 58 11.68 -2.25 29.69
CA THR A 58 11.16 -3.34 28.85
C THR A 58 9.77 -2.96 28.38
N PRO A 59 9.66 -2.26 27.24
CA PRO A 59 8.39 -1.86 26.65
C PRO A 59 7.45 -3.05 26.47
N THR A 60 6.19 -2.87 26.81
CA THR A 60 5.11 -3.82 26.52
C THR A 60 4.03 -3.11 25.73
N ARG A 61 3.20 -3.87 25.01
CA ARG A 61 2.02 -3.35 24.33
C ARG A 61 1.19 -2.43 25.23
N GLN A 62 0.86 -2.92 26.43
CA GLN A 62 0.09 -2.16 27.41
C GLN A 62 0.75 -0.84 27.82
N ALA A 63 2.08 -0.84 28.01
CA ALA A 63 2.81 0.38 28.37
C ALA A 63 2.88 1.37 27.20
N PHE A 64 3.06 0.87 25.97
CA PHE A 64 3.05 1.69 24.75
C PHE A 64 1.68 2.35 24.57
N ASP A 65 0.60 1.56 24.63
CA ASP A 65 -0.77 2.03 24.46
C ASP A 65 -1.10 3.07 25.55
N ALA A 66 -0.76 2.80 26.81
CA ALA A 66 -1.00 3.73 27.91
C ALA A 66 -0.26 5.06 27.76
N TYR A 67 0.94 5.06 27.16
CA TYR A 67 1.76 6.26 27.05
C TYR A 67 1.41 7.11 25.82
N TYR A 68 1.20 6.49 24.65
CA TYR A 68 1.17 7.23 23.39
C TYR A 68 -0.23 7.65 22.91
N GLY A 69 -1.31 7.01 23.38
CA GLY A 69 -2.67 7.44 23.04
C GLY A 69 -3.78 6.38 23.09
N GLY A 70 -3.62 5.33 23.89
CA GLY A 70 -4.58 4.23 24.03
C GLY A 70 -4.47 3.18 22.92
N ASN A 71 -5.31 2.15 23.01
CA ASN A 71 -5.28 0.99 22.11
C ASN A 71 -5.62 1.32 20.64
N ASP A 72 -6.17 2.51 20.38
CA ASP A 72 -6.64 2.94 19.05
C ASP A 72 -5.71 3.96 18.38
N LEU A 73 -4.50 4.19 18.91
CA LEU A 73 -3.56 5.17 18.36
C LEU A 73 -3.29 4.95 16.87
N TYR A 74 -3.18 3.69 16.44
CA TYR A 74 -3.00 3.35 15.03
C TYR A 74 -4.10 3.92 14.13
N ARG A 75 -5.33 4.12 14.63
CA ARG A 75 -6.45 4.74 13.91
C ARG A 75 -6.53 6.25 14.13
N THR A 76 -6.36 6.70 15.37
CA THR A 76 -6.58 8.10 15.73
C THR A 76 -5.43 9.00 15.29
N ASP A 77 -4.21 8.46 15.24
CA ASP A 77 -3.00 9.13 14.76
C ASP A 77 -2.02 8.07 14.16
N PRO A 78 -2.31 7.60 12.93
CA PRO A 78 -1.52 6.55 12.28
C PRO A 78 -0.05 6.94 12.06
N GLU A 79 0.22 8.22 11.86
CA GLU A 79 1.57 8.77 11.69
C GLU A 79 2.37 8.65 12.97
N LYS A 80 1.81 9.12 14.10
CA LYS A 80 2.46 9.00 15.41
C LYS A 80 2.63 7.54 15.81
N TYR A 81 1.65 6.68 15.53
CA TYR A 81 1.78 5.24 15.72
C TYR A 81 2.96 4.71 14.91
N ALA A 82 3.00 4.96 13.60
CA ALA A 82 4.06 4.46 12.71
C ALA A 82 5.44 4.99 13.14
N PHE A 83 5.53 6.26 13.52
CA PHE A 83 6.77 6.87 13.97
C PHE A 83 7.34 6.15 15.19
N HIS A 84 6.55 6.04 16.27
CA HIS A 84 7.03 5.43 17.51
C HIS A 84 7.15 3.92 17.45
N SER A 85 6.29 3.25 16.68
CA SER A 85 6.29 1.78 16.61
C SER A 85 7.31 1.22 15.62
N LYS A 86 7.65 1.97 14.56
CA LYS A 86 8.40 1.43 13.39
C LYS A 86 9.57 2.32 12.97
N VAL A 87 9.34 3.62 12.75
CA VAL A 87 10.35 4.52 12.19
C VAL A 87 11.48 4.78 13.19
N GLU A 88 11.17 5.23 14.42
CA GLU A 88 12.21 5.49 15.44
C GLU A 88 13.03 4.24 15.76
N PRO A 89 12.42 3.06 16.00
CA PRO A 89 13.20 1.86 16.30
C PRO A 89 14.10 1.42 15.13
N LEU A 90 13.63 1.55 13.88
CA LEU A 90 14.45 1.27 12.70
C LEU A 90 15.62 2.24 12.58
N GLN A 91 15.36 3.55 12.67
CA GLN A 91 16.41 4.56 12.57
C GLN A 91 17.47 4.35 13.66
N ARG A 92 17.02 4.11 14.90
CA ARG A 92 17.90 3.81 16.02
C ARG A 92 18.71 2.54 15.80
N ALA A 93 18.10 1.48 15.28
CA ALA A 93 18.82 0.26 14.95
C ALA A 93 19.95 0.54 13.96
N LEU A 94 19.65 1.25 12.87
CA LEU A 94 20.64 1.58 11.86
C LEU A 94 21.76 2.49 12.41
N ASP A 95 21.43 3.42 13.32
CA ASP A 95 22.40 4.31 14.00
C ASP A 95 23.32 3.54 14.95
N GLU A 96 22.73 2.75 15.86
CA GLU A 96 23.47 1.94 16.85
C GLU A 96 24.36 0.89 16.19
N LEU A 97 23.94 0.36 15.04
CA LEU A 97 24.72 -0.59 14.23
C LEU A 97 25.72 0.09 13.30
N GLN A 98 25.73 1.42 13.22
CA GLN A 98 26.56 2.18 12.30
C GLN A 98 26.41 1.69 10.85
N ALA A 99 25.19 1.36 10.47
CA ALA A 99 24.89 0.81 9.15
C ALA A 99 25.16 1.85 8.06
N HIS A 100 25.90 1.45 7.03
CA HIS A 100 26.13 2.24 5.82
C HIS A 100 25.27 1.75 4.65
N VAL A 101 24.89 0.47 4.69
CA VAL A 101 24.06 -0.20 3.70
C VAL A 101 23.07 -1.09 4.43
N TRP A 102 21.83 -1.13 3.97
CA TRP A 102 20.83 -2.07 4.47
C TRP A 102 20.02 -2.69 3.33
N PHE A 103 19.72 -3.98 3.49
CA PHE A 103 18.96 -4.75 2.51
C PHE A 103 17.48 -4.79 2.89
N THR A 104 16.61 -4.79 1.88
CA THR A 104 15.17 -5.00 2.09
C THR A 104 14.63 -6.12 1.21
N GLY A 105 13.52 -6.71 1.63
CA GLY A 105 12.73 -7.66 0.83
C GLY A 105 11.64 -7.00 -0.01
N ARG A 106 11.75 -5.68 -0.30
CA ARG A 106 10.78 -4.96 -1.17
C ARG A 106 10.92 -5.42 -2.62
N ARG A 107 9.80 -5.59 -3.29
CA ARG A 107 9.71 -6.07 -4.68
C ARG A 107 8.72 -5.24 -5.49
N ARG A 108 8.94 -5.08 -6.80
CA ARG A 108 8.06 -4.30 -7.68
C ARG A 108 6.67 -4.90 -7.83
N ASP A 109 6.58 -6.22 -7.83
CA ASP A 109 5.31 -6.96 -7.95
C ASP A 109 4.37 -6.82 -6.74
N GLN A 110 4.87 -6.25 -5.64
CA GLN A 110 4.05 -5.91 -4.48
C GLN A 110 3.15 -4.69 -4.71
N GLY A 111 3.28 -4.01 -5.86
CA GLY A 111 2.36 -2.97 -6.34
C GLY A 111 2.59 -1.59 -5.74
N ASP A 112 1.64 -0.69 -6.02
CA ASP A 112 1.60 0.70 -5.53
C ASP A 112 2.92 1.45 -5.77
N GLU A 113 3.42 2.13 -4.73
CA GLU A 113 4.69 2.85 -4.74
C GLU A 113 5.90 1.95 -4.99
N ARG A 114 5.76 0.62 -4.83
CA ARG A 114 6.85 -0.32 -5.08
C ARG A 114 7.07 -0.62 -6.56
N SER A 115 6.10 -0.34 -7.41
CA SER A 115 6.17 -0.64 -8.86
C SER A 115 7.38 0.00 -9.54
N GLN A 116 7.84 1.16 -9.02
CA GLN A 116 8.98 1.92 -9.56
C GLN A 116 10.26 1.80 -8.72
N LEU A 117 10.33 0.81 -7.82
CA LEU A 117 11.50 0.56 -6.97
C LEU A 117 12.79 0.54 -7.76
N GLN A 118 13.84 1.17 -7.23
CA GLN A 118 15.19 0.98 -7.75
C GLN A 118 15.88 -0.15 -6.99
N PHE A 119 16.86 -0.81 -7.61
CA PHE A 119 17.67 -1.82 -6.90
C PHE A 119 18.49 -1.19 -5.78
N VAL A 120 18.98 0.02 -6.00
CA VAL A 120 19.79 0.78 -5.05
C VAL A 120 19.16 2.16 -4.92
N GLU A 121 18.86 2.53 -3.68
CA GLU A 121 18.25 3.81 -3.31
C GLU A 121 19.11 4.46 -2.24
N TRP A 122 19.19 5.79 -2.25
CA TRP A 122 19.65 6.48 -1.05
C TRP A 122 18.55 6.45 0.00
N GLU A 123 18.90 6.19 1.25
CA GLU A 123 18.00 6.42 2.37
C GLU A 123 17.60 7.89 2.38
N LYS A 124 16.29 8.14 2.35
CA LYS A 124 15.71 9.46 2.49
C LYS A 124 15.36 9.66 3.97
N PHE A 125 15.57 10.88 4.49
CA PHE A 125 15.32 11.22 5.88
C PHE A 125 14.14 12.19 5.96
N ASP A 126 13.14 11.87 6.79
CA ASP A 126 11.91 12.65 6.98
C ASP A 126 12.07 13.93 7.82
N GLN A 127 13.28 14.31 8.26
CA GLN A 127 13.45 15.50 9.13
C GLN A 127 14.57 16.43 8.67
N GLU A 128 14.29 17.73 8.76
CA GLU A 128 15.19 18.86 8.48
C GLU A 128 16.54 18.80 9.25
N ASP A 129 16.67 17.93 10.24
CA ASP A 129 17.90 17.67 11.01
C ASP A 129 18.86 16.68 10.32
N ALA A 130 18.67 16.41 9.02
CA ALA A 130 19.45 15.47 8.22
C ALA A 130 20.86 15.95 7.82
N SER A 131 21.34 17.10 8.30
CA SER A 131 22.67 17.60 7.89
C SER A 131 23.84 16.78 8.45
N ASP A 132 23.65 16.11 9.60
CA ASP A 132 24.72 15.41 10.31
C ASP A 132 24.60 13.87 10.32
N ARG A 133 23.52 13.30 9.76
CA ARG A 133 23.36 11.84 9.70
C ARG A 133 24.13 11.24 8.50
N PRO A 134 24.80 10.09 8.66
CA PRO A 134 25.48 9.43 7.55
C PRO A 134 24.44 8.97 6.52
N LYS A 135 24.63 9.36 5.25
CA LYS A 135 23.82 8.86 4.15
C LYS A 135 24.00 7.34 4.04
N ARG A 136 22.89 6.60 4.03
CA ARG A 136 22.88 5.14 3.86
C ARG A 136 22.40 4.73 2.48
N LEU A 137 22.88 3.60 2.00
CA LEU A 137 22.31 2.93 0.83
C LEU A 137 21.27 1.90 1.27
N LYS A 138 20.10 1.93 0.64
CA LYS A 138 19.05 0.94 0.77
C LYS A 138 19.04 0.09 -0.49
N ILE A 139 19.20 -1.23 -0.35
CA ILE A 139 19.32 -2.15 -1.48
C ILE A 139 18.15 -3.14 -1.47
N ASN A 140 17.35 -3.11 -2.53
CA ASN A 140 16.19 -3.97 -2.73
C ASN A 140 16.61 -5.21 -3.54
N LEU A 141 17.23 -6.20 -2.88
CA LEU A 141 17.87 -7.36 -3.53
C LEU A 141 16.89 -8.22 -4.36
N MET A 142 15.59 -8.16 -4.02
CA MET A 142 14.53 -8.92 -4.67
C MET A 142 13.63 -8.04 -5.55
N ALA A 143 14.10 -6.87 -6.00
CA ALA A 143 13.24 -5.88 -6.68
C ALA A 143 12.45 -6.47 -7.87
N ASP A 144 13.03 -7.39 -8.64
CA ASP A 144 12.40 -8.03 -9.82
C ASP A 144 11.78 -9.41 -9.56
N TRP A 145 11.78 -9.88 -8.31
CA TRP A 145 11.19 -11.17 -8.00
C TRP A 145 9.67 -11.07 -7.88
N THR A 146 8.96 -12.03 -8.45
CA THR A 146 7.51 -12.16 -8.28
C THR A 146 7.15 -12.97 -7.03
N TYR A 147 5.90 -12.85 -6.59
CA TYR A 147 5.31 -13.61 -5.49
C TYR A 147 5.45 -15.12 -5.73
N GLU A 148 5.19 -15.56 -6.96
CA GLU A 148 5.33 -16.97 -7.36
C GLU A 148 6.79 -17.43 -7.27
N GLN A 149 7.75 -16.60 -7.65
CA GLN A 149 9.17 -16.94 -7.54
C GLN A 149 9.61 -17.05 -6.07
N VAL A 150 9.11 -16.15 -5.21
CA VAL A 150 9.36 -16.23 -3.76
C VAL A 150 8.83 -17.56 -3.22
N TRP A 151 7.57 -17.90 -3.47
CA TRP A 151 6.98 -19.14 -2.96
C TRP A 151 7.61 -20.39 -3.56
N SER A 152 7.91 -20.39 -4.85
CA SER A 152 8.60 -21.50 -5.51
C SER A 152 9.95 -21.75 -4.84
N TYR A 153 10.73 -20.70 -4.57
CA TYR A 153 12.00 -20.83 -3.88
C TYR A 153 11.83 -21.39 -2.47
N LEU A 154 10.90 -20.85 -1.68
CA LEU A 154 10.66 -21.30 -0.30
C LEU A 154 10.33 -22.79 -0.24
N HIS A 155 9.47 -23.27 -1.15
CA HIS A 155 9.10 -24.67 -1.21
C HIS A 155 10.21 -25.58 -1.77
N GLU A 156 10.94 -25.13 -2.79
CA GLU A 156 12.03 -25.92 -3.39
C GLU A 156 13.20 -26.12 -2.42
N HIS A 157 13.43 -25.16 -1.51
CA HIS A 157 14.55 -25.16 -0.59
C HIS A 157 14.15 -25.49 0.86
N ASP A 158 12.91 -25.94 1.09
CA ASP A 158 12.37 -26.27 2.42
C ASP A 158 12.57 -25.13 3.46
N VAL A 159 12.48 -23.88 3.00
CA VAL A 159 12.70 -22.69 3.84
C VAL A 159 11.47 -22.45 4.73
N PRO A 160 11.64 -22.29 6.04
CA PRO A 160 10.50 -22.03 6.92
C PRO A 160 9.87 -20.66 6.61
N TYR A 161 8.53 -20.61 6.72
CA TYR A 161 7.75 -19.39 6.56
C TYR A 161 6.70 -19.28 7.68
N ASN A 162 6.19 -18.07 7.91
CA ASN A 162 5.24 -17.82 8.99
C ASN A 162 3.93 -18.60 8.74
N PRO A 163 3.43 -19.38 9.72
CA PRO A 163 2.25 -20.26 9.53
C PRO A 163 0.95 -19.51 9.24
N LEU A 164 0.91 -18.19 9.44
CA LEU A 164 -0.25 -17.38 9.03
C LEU A 164 -0.45 -17.37 7.51
N HIS A 165 0.60 -17.61 6.71
CA HIS A 165 0.46 -17.71 5.27
C HIS A 165 -0.48 -18.86 4.86
N ASP A 166 -0.44 -20.00 5.57
CA ASP A 166 -1.36 -21.12 5.35
C ASP A 166 -2.82 -20.80 5.77
N ARG A 167 -3.02 -19.70 6.48
CA ARG A 167 -4.33 -19.19 6.93
C ARG A 167 -4.83 -18.03 6.09
N GLY A 168 -4.25 -17.81 4.91
CA GLY A 168 -4.68 -16.79 3.95
C GLY A 168 -4.06 -15.40 4.17
N TYR A 169 -3.09 -15.25 5.07
CA TYR A 169 -2.37 -13.98 5.24
C TYR A 169 -1.24 -13.91 4.20
N LYS A 170 -1.47 -13.22 3.08
CA LYS A 170 -0.40 -13.08 2.05
C LYS A 170 0.71 -12.10 2.45
N SER A 171 0.41 -11.13 3.32
CA SER A 171 1.38 -10.20 3.92
C SER A 171 1.05 -10.00 5.39
N ILE A 172 2.06 -10.00 6.27
CA ILE A 172 1.87 -10.06 7.74
C ILE A 172 2.52 -8.86 8.41
N GLY A 173 1.76 -8.17 9.26
CA GLY A 173 2.21 -7.01 10.03
C GLY A 173 1.66 -7.03 11.45
N ASP A 174 1.18 -5.87 11.91
CA ASP A 174 0.54 -5.75 13.22
C ASP A 174 -0.87 -6.35 13.18
N THR A 175 -1.27 -6.93 14.30
CA THR A 175 -2.55 -7.66 14.46
C THR A 175 -3.78 -6.86 14.05
N MET A 176 -3.79 -5.55 14.32
CA MET A 176 -4.94 -4.68 14.08
C MET A 176 -5.03 -4.12 12.65
N THR A 177 -3.98 -4.28 11.84
CA THR A 177 -3.88 -3.73 10.48
C THR A 177 -3.55 -4.81 9.45
N THR A 178 -3.79 -6.07 9.79
CA THR A 178 -3.52 -7.21 8.90
C THR A 178 -4.72 -8.16 8.89
N ARG A 179 -5.26 -8.45 7.71
CA ARG A 179 -6.32 -9.47 7.50
C ARG A 179 -5.89 -10.55 6.52
N ALA A 180 -6.53 -11.71 6.64
CA ALA A 180 -6.46 -12.74 5.61
C ALA A 180 -7.22 -12.28 4.35
N VAL A 181 -6.76 -12.73 3.19
CA VAL A 181 -7.33 -12.37 1.89
C VAL A 181 -7.57 -13.60 1.03
N ALA A 182 -8.40 -13.46 0.01
CA ALA A 182 -8.63 -14.52 -0.95
C ALA A 182 -7.33 -14.92 -1.67
N SER A 183 -7.24 -16.18 -2.11
CA SER A 183 -6.07 -16.69 -2.82
C SER A 183 -5.78 -15.95 -4.14
N THR A 184 -6.77 -15.29 -4.72
CA THR A 184 -6.63 -14.47 -5.94
C THR A 184 -6.29 -13.01 -5.67
N ALA A 185 -6.37 -12.55 -4.41
CA ALA A 185 -6.12 -11.16 -4.06
C ALA A 185 -4.62 -10.82 -4.15
N ALA A 186 -4.28 -9.55 -4.38
CA ALA A 186 -2.90 -9.07 -4.40
C ALA A 186 -2.19 -9.34 -3.05
N GLU A 187 -0.87 -9.56 -3.04
CA GLU A 187 -0.11 -9.98 -1.86
C GLU A 187 -0.35 -9.08 -0.63
N ARG A 188 -0.50 -7.77 -0.85
CA ARG A 188 -0.58 -6.77 0.20
C ARG A 188 -1.96 -6.18 0.45
N SER A 189 -2.98 -6.65 -0.27
CA SER A 189 -4.39 -6.26 -0.06
C SER A 189 -4.88 -6.47 1.38
N GLY A 190 -4.26 -7.38 2.13
CA GLY A 190 -4.58 -7.62 3.53
C GLY A 190 -3.96 -6.64 4.52
N ARG A 191 -3.20 -5.62 4.10
CA ARG A 191 -2.48 -4.70 4.97
C ARG A 191 -3.20 -3.37 5.14
N PHE A 192 -2.94 -2.70 6.27
CA PHE A 192 -3.48 -1.38 6.59
C PHE A 192 -5.00 -1.32 6.61
N VAL A 193 -5.66 -2.43 6.93
CA VAL A 193 -7.12 -2.53 7.00
C VAL A 193 -7.67 -1.50 7.99
N GLY A 194 -8.50 -0.59 7.50
CA GLY A 194 -9.06 0.52 8.28
C GLY A 194 -8.07 1.67 8.53
N LEU A 195 -6.94 1.74 7.81
CA LEU A 195 -6.00 2.84 7.77
C LEU A 195 -5.85 3.38 6.34
N ASN A 196 -5.71 4.69 6.22
CA ASN A 196 -5.47 5.40 4.97
C ASN A 196 -4.00 5.29 4.49
N GLN A 197 -3.48 4.07 4.32
CA GLN A 197 -2.08 3.84 3.97
C GLN A 197 -1.95 2.58 3.09
N THR A 198 -1.27 2.66 1.94
CA THR A 198 -0.89 1.49 1.11
C THR A 198 0.51 0.98 1.47
N GLU A 199 1.33 1.87 2.02
CA GLU A 199 2.67 1.61 2.54
C GLU A 199 2.79 1.86 4.04
N CYS A 200 3.73 1.16 4.65
CA CYS A 200 4.08 1.43 6.04
C CYS A 200 4.69 2.83 6.12
N GLY A 201 4.46 3.59 7.20
CA GLY A 201 5.11 4.88 7.49
C GLY A 201 6.64 4.91 7.49
N MET A 202 7.30 3.82 7.10
CA MET A 202 8.72 3.76 6.76
C MET A 202 9.02 4.16 5.30
N HIS A 203 8.01 4.28 4.43
CA HIS A 203 8.14 4.49 2.98
C HIS A 203 6.92 5.26 2.40
N HIS A 204 6.60 6.48 2.85
CA HIS A 204 5.22 7.02 2.73
C HIS A 204 4.99 8.14 1.71
N HIS A 205 3.81 8.16 1.09
CA HIS A 205 3.20 9.23 0.27
C HIS A 205 3.21 10.64 0.88
N LEU A 206 3.09 10.73 2.21
CA LEU A 206 3.17 12.00 2.96
C LEU A 206 4.59 12.60 2.92
N GLU A 207 5.62 11.76 2.79
CA GLU A 207 7.00 12.21 2.55
C GLU A 207 7.12 12.89 1.18
N LYS A 208 6.41 12.38 0.17
CA LYS A 208 6.35 13.01 -1.15
C LYS A 208 5.66 14.38 -1.08
N LEU A 209 4.58 14.50 -0.32
CA LEU A 209 3.89 15.77 -0.07
C LEU A 209 4.78 16.79 0.66
N GLU A 210 5.41 16.38 1.75
CA GLU A 210 6.28 17.26 2.54
C GLU A 210 7.55 17.63 1.76
N THR A 211 8.13 16.70 1.00
CA THR A 211 9.25 16.96 0.09
C THR A 211 8.87 17.99 -0.97
N MET A 212 7.73 17.81 -1.65
CA MET A 212 7.27 18.74 -2.68
C MET A 212 6.96 20.13 -2.08
N ARG A 213 6.43 20.17 -0.86
CA ARG A 213 6.19 21.42 -0.12
C ARG A 213 7.49 22.12 0.27
N GLN A 214 8.48 21.38 0.75
CA GLN A 214 9.82 21.90 1.08
C GLN A 214 10.56 22.37 -0.17
N GLU A 215 10.47 21.65 -1.28
CA GLU A 215 11.02 22.06 -2.58
C GLU A 215 10.35 23.34 -3.11
N ALA A 216 9.02 23.46 -2.99
CA ALA A 216 8.31 24.67 -3.37
C ALA A 216 8.75 25.88 -2.55
N VAL A 217 8.89 25.72 -1.22
CA VAL A 217 9.45 26.74 -0.32
C VAL A 217 10.90 27.10 -0.71
N HIS A 218 11.73 26.10 -1.01
CA HIS A 218 13.13 26.30 -1.40
C HIS A 218 13.27 27.04 -2.74
N GLN A 219 12.40 26.72 -3.69
CA GLN A 219 12.34 27.35 -5.01
C GLN A 219 11.58 28.68 -5.00
N ASN A 220 11.03 29.08 -3.84
CA ASN A 220 10.21 30.26 -3.66
C ASN A 220 9.01 30.32 -4.63
N VAL A 221 8.45 29.14 -4.92
CA VAL A 221 7.23 28.96 -5.72
C VAL A 221 6.09 28.50 -4.82
N ALA A 222 4.85 28.76 -5.25
CA ALA A 222 3.70 28.24 -4.53
C ALA A 222 3.70 26.71 -4.59
N PHE A 223 3.43 26.07 -3.45
CA PHE A 223 3.22 24.62 -3.42
C PHE A 223 1.87 24.33 -4.07
N GLU A 224 1.91 23.60 -5.18
CA GLU A 224 0.73 23.08 -5.87
C GLU A 224 0.83 21.56 -5.91
N LEU A 225 -0.27 20.90 -5.54
CA LEU A 225 -0.37 19.45 -5.71
C LEU A 225 -0.40 19.14 -7.20
N PRO A 226 0.18 17.99 -7.64
CA PRO A 226 -0.09 17.50 -8.97
C PRO A 226 -1.61 17.39 -9.10
N THR A 227 -2.16 17.83 -10.22
CA THR A 227 -3.55 17.56 -10.56
C THR A 227 -3.57 16.50 -11.64
N ILE A 228 -4.60 15.65 -11.60
CA ILE A 228 -4.93 14.81 -12.74
C ILE A 228 -6.26 15.34 -13.22
N ASP A 229 -6.25 16.10 -14.31
CA ASP A 229 -7.47 16.68 -14.85
C ASP A 229 -8.23 15.63 -15.65
N CYS A 230 -9.56 15.70 -15.64
CA CYS A 230 -10.41 14.94 -16.55
C CYS A 230 -11.36 15.87 -17.28
N LEU A 231 -11.03 16.19 -18.53
CA LEU A 231 -11.74 17.20 -19.31
C LEU A 231 -13.18 16.82 -19.67
N GLU A 232 -13.44 15.51 -19.78
CA GLU A 232 -14.74 14.98 -20.20
C GLU A 232 -15.47 14.25 -19.06
N CYS A 233 -15.00 14.29 -17.82
CA CYS A 233 -15.74 13.70 -16.70
C CYS A 233 -16.98 14.54 -16.34
N ASP A 234 -18.05 13.89 -15.91
CA ASP A 234 -19.30 14.56 -15.53
C ASP A 234 -19.26 15.08 -14.10
N TYR A 235 -18.54 14.38 -13.21
CA TYR A 235 -18.48 14.71 -11.79
C TYR A 235 -17.08 14.52 -11.22
N GLU A 236 -16.70 15.44 -10.34
CA GLU A 236 -15.65 15.24 -9.34
C GLU A 236 -16.37 15.12 -7.99
N LEU A 237 -16.36 13.92 -7.42
CA LEU A 237 -17.10 13.57 -6.22
C LEU A 237 -16.26 13.85 -4.97
N THR A 238 -16.98 14.24 -3.92
CA THR A 238 -16.49 14.43 -2.55
C THR A 238 -17.23 13.49 -1.61
N ALA A 239 -16.77 13.35 -0.37
CA ALA A 239 -17.48 12.55 0.63
C ALA A 239 -18.95 12.99 0.79
N ASP A 240 -19.21 14.30 0.71
CA ASP A 240 -20.54 14.89 0.87
C ASP A 240 -21.44 14.68 -0.35
N THR A 241 -20.88 14.67 -1.56
CA THR A 241 -21.66 14.61 -2.82
C THR A 241 -21.80 13.21 -3.38
N PHE A 242 -21.03 12.25 -2.86
CA PHE A 242 -20.96 10.89 -3.39
C PHE A 242 -22.33 10.21 -3.46
N PHE A 243 -23.02 10.09 -2.33
CA PHE A 243 -24.29 9.36 -2.28
C PHE A 243 -25.39 10.08 -3.03
N ASP A 244 -25.41 11.41 -3.03
CA ASP A 244 -26.38 12.19 -3.81
C ASP A 244 -26.29 11.89 -5.30
N VAL A 245 -25.06 11.77 -5.85
CA VAL A 245 -24.85 11.43 -7.25
C VAL A 245 -25.22 9.97 -7.54
N ILE A 246 -24.83 9.04 -6.67
CA ILE A 246 -25.20 7.61 -6.82
C ILE A 246 -26.72 7.41 -6.76
N GLU A 247 -27.41 8.12 -5.87
CA GLU A 247 -28.86 8.03 -5.71
C GLU A 247 -29.64 8.68 -6.85
N ALA A 248 -29.12 9.77 -7.40
CA ALA A 248 -29.67 10.46 -8.56
C ALA A 248 -29.34 9.78 -9.90
N LEU A 249 -28.50 8.72 -9.88
CA LEU A 249 -28.05 8.03 -11.07
C LEU A 249 -29.24 7.47 -11.87
N SER A 250 -29.37 7.93 -13.12
CA SER A 250 -30.46 7.52 -14.01
C SER A 250 -30.13 6.25 -14.80
N ASN A 251 -28.85 6.03 -15.11
CA ASN A 251 -28.43 4.92 -15.97
C ASN A 251 -27.16 4.25 -15.46
N VAL A 252 -25.98 4.66 -15.93
CA VAL A 252 -24.71 3.96 -15.65
C VAL A 252 -23.68 5.00 -15.24
N LEU A 253 -22.91 4.69 -14.19
CA LEU A 253 -21.78 5.49 -13.73
C LEU A 253 -20.50 4.65 -13.81
N LEU A 254 -19.51 5.12 -14.54
CA LEU A 254 -18.13 4.69 -14.36
C LEU A 254 -17.48 5.60 -13.31
N LEU A 255 -17.01 5.01 -12.23
CA LEU A 255 -16.40 5.73 -11.11
C LEU A 255 -14.93 5.35 -10.98
N GLU A 256 -14.04 6.34 -10.96
CA GLU A 256 -12.63 6.18 -10.64
C GLU A 256 -12.31 6.74 -9.25
N PHE A 257 -11.77 5.91 -8.36
CA PHE A 257 -11.05 6.38 -7.18
C PHE A 257 -9.57 6.53 -7.53
N TYR A 258 -9.01 7.71 -7.32
CA TYR A 258 -7.63 8.02 -7.68
C TYR A 258 -6.96 8.92 -6.64
N SER A 259 -5.64 9.03 -6.71
CA SER A 259 -4.88 10.05 -5.99
C SER A 259 -3.90 10.72 -6.96
N PRO A 260 -3.88 12.07 -7.08
CA PRO A 260 -2.93 12.77 -7.93
C PRO A 260 -1.46 12.56 -7.56
N LEU A 261 -1.20 12.08 -6.36
CA LEU A 261 0.15 11.80 -5.87
C LEU A 261 0.60 10.37 -6.19
N CYS A 262 -0.34 9.50 -6.57
CA CYS A 262 -0.08 8.09 -6.90
C CYS A 262 0.51 7.98 -8.31
N GLY A 263 1.71 7.41 -8.43
CA GLY A 263 2.38 7.23 -9.72
C GLY A 263 1.56 6.38 -10.70
N ALA A 264 0.89 5.32 -10.20
CA ALA A 264 0.01 4.50 -11.03
C ALA A 264 -1.21 5.28 -11.55
N CYS A 265 -1.77 6.20 -10.77
CA CYS A 265 -2.84 7.08 -11.24
C CYS A 265 -2.35 8.07 -12.29
N GLN A 266 -1.15 8.64 -12.10
CA GLN A 266 -0.53 9.54 -13.08
C GLN A 266 -0.26 8.82 -14.42
N ASP A 267 0.32 7.62 -14.37
CA ASP A 267 0.58 6.80 -15.55
C ASP A 267 -0.71 6.33 -16.23
N PHE A 268 -1.78 6.10 -15.45
CA PHE A 268 -3.08 5.66 -15.96
C PHE A 268 -3.91 6.81 -16.55
N ALA A 269 -3.69 8.06 -16.15
CA ALA A 269 -4.49 9.20 -16.57
C ALA A 269 -4.73 9.31 -18.09
N PRO A 270 -3.71 9.15 -18.98
CA PRO A 270 -3.93 9.18 -20.43
C PRO A 270 -4.80 8.02 -20.92
N THR A 271 -4.74 6.87 -20.24
CA THR A 271 -5.61 5.72 -20.53
C THR A 271 -7.03 5.99 -20.07
N MET A 272 -7.21 6.59 -18.89
CA MET A 272 -8.52 6.98 -18.38
C MET A 272 -9.20 7.98 -19.32
N GLU A 273 -8.49 8.99 -19.84
CA GLU A 273 -9.05 9.91 -20.85
C GLU A 273 -9.59 9.18 -22.09
N GLN A 274 -8.86 8.17 -22.59
CA GLN A 274 -9.33 7.33 -23.69
C GLN A 274 -10.58 6.53 -23.31
N VAL A 275 -10.65 6.04 -22.07
CA VAL A 275 -11.84 5.34 -21.56
C VAL A 275 -13.03 6.29 -21.47
N VAL A 276 -12.85 7.50 -20.94
CA VAL A 276 -13.92 8.51 -20.85
C VAL A 276 -14.44 8.86 -22.23
N SER A 277 -13.53 9.14 -23.18
CA SER A 277 -13.90 9.45 -24.56
C SER A 277 -14.63 8.25 -25.21
N GLY A 278 -14.15 7.03 -25.00
CA GLY A 278 -14.80 5.81 -25.50
C GLY A 278 -16.16 5.55 -24.86
N ALA A 279 -16.34 5.86 -23.58
CA ALA A 279 -17.61 5.71 -22.87
C ALA A 279 -18.65 6.74 -23.33
N LYS A 280 -18.21 7.95 -23.69
CA LYS A 280 -19.10 9.04 -24.15
C LYS A 280 -19.39 9.03 -25.64
N HIS A 281 -18.43 8.59 -26.45
CA HIS A 281 -18.46 8.78 -27.91
C HIS A 281 -18.24 7.49 -28.71
N GLY A 282 -18.01 6.35 -28.06
CA GLY A 282 -17.63 5.10 -28.71
C GLY A 282 -18.78 4.37 -29.39
N GLU A 283 -19.20 4.82 -30.57
CA GLU A 283 -20.06 4.04 -31.48
C GLU A 283 -19.39 2.70 -31.85
N ASP A 284 -18.05 2.70 -32.03
CA ASP A 284 -17.23 1.52 -32.35
C ASP A 284 -17.26 0.43 -31.26
N TRP A 285 -17.59 0.79 -30.02
CA TRP A 285 -17.71 -0.14 -28.89
C TRP A 285 -19.15 -0.59 -28.63
N GLY A 286 -20.11 -0.17 -29.48
CA GLY A 286 -21.53 -0.47 -29.29
C GLY A 286 -22.10 0.09 -27.98
N LEU A 287 -21.46 1.11 -27.41
CA LEU A 287 -21.86 1.76 -26.17
C LEU A 287 -22.83 2.90 -26.49
N ASN A 288 -24.10 2.57 -26.71
CA ASN A 288 -25.18 3.57 -26.91
C ASN A 288 -25.80 4.07 -25.59
N HIS A 289 -25.16 3.78 -24.47
CA HIS A 289 -25.68 4.12 -23.14
C HIS A 289 -25.09 5.46 -22.70
N ASN A 290 -25.92 6.30 -22.08
CA ASN A 290 -25.45 7.54 -21.44
C ASN A 290 -24.65 7.18 -20.18
N ILE A 291 -23.39 6.76 -20.37
CA ILE A 291 -22.46 6.41 -19.31
C ILE A 291 -21.93 7.72 -18.75
N GLN A 292 -22.30 8.01 -17.50
CA GLN A 292 -21.72 9.11 -16.76
C GLN A 292 -20.36 8.67 -16.23
N VAL A 293 -19.40 9.59 -16.18
CA VAL A 293 -18.08 9.33 -15.60
C VAL A 293 -17.90 10.25 -14.39
N ALA A 294 -17.60 9.65 -13.24
CA ALA A 294 -17.25 10.34 -12.02
C ALA A 294 -15.86 9.95 -11.57
N ARG A 295 -15.20 10.87 -10.87
CA ARG A 295 -13.94 10.61 -10.20
C ARG A 295 -14.02 11.00 -8.74
N TYR A 296 -13.22 10.38 -7.90
CA TYR A 296 -13.15 10.65 -6.47
C TYR A 296 -11.67 10.69 -6.07
N ASP A 297 -11.19 11.89 -5.71
CA ASP A 297 -9.83 12.09 -5.24
C ASP A 297 -9.71 11.68 -3.77
N ILE A 298 -9.10 10.51 -3.53
CA ILE A 298 -8.88 10.00 -2.19
C ILE A 298 -7.85 10.82 -1.39
N THR A 299 -7.18 11.79 -2.01
CA THR A 299 -6.24 12.70 -1.34
C THR A 299 -6.99 13.83 -0.64
N VAL A 300 -8.13 14.25 -1.20
CA VAL A 300 -8.98 15.33 -0.66
C VAL A 300 -9.92 14.78 0.38
N ASP A 301 -10.67 13.73 0.04
CA ASP A 301 -11.63 13.09 0.93
C ASP A 301 -11.37 11.59 1.00
N GLN A 302 -11.35 11.01 2.20
CA GLN A 302 -11.20 9.56 2.33
C GLN A 302 -12.51 8.83 2.01
N PRO A 303 -12.48 7.65 1.36
CA PRO A 303 -13.66 6.78 1.28
C PRO A 303 -14.24 6.55 2.68
N THR A 304 -15.54 6.76 2.82
CA THR A 304 -16.21 6.69 4.13
C THR A 304 -16.63 5.26 4.45
N PRO A 305 -16.82 4.90 5.74
CA PRO A 305 -17.36 3.59 6.11
C PRO A 305 -18.71 3.27 5.44
N ALA A 306 -19.54 4.30 5.19
CA ALA A 306 -20.80 4.13 4.48
C ALA A 306 -20.59 3.68 3.02
N MET A 307 -19.50 4.13 2.36
CA MET A 307 -19.17 3.70 1.00
C MET A 307 -18.74 2.23 0.98
N GLU A 308 -17.93 1.81 1.96
CA GLU A 308 -17.55 0.40 2.13
C GLU A 308 -18.78 -0.48 2.39
N GLU A 309 -19.69 -0.06 3.28
CA GLU A 309 -20.96 -0.76 3.53
C GLU A 309 -21.85 -0.85 2.29
N ALA A 310 -21.75 0.13 1.38
CA ALA A 310 -22.43 0.14 0.09
C ALA A 310 -21.71 -0.71 -1.00
N GLY A 311 -20.56 -1.30 -0.68
CA GLY A 311 -19.79 -2.19 -1.55
C GLY A 311 -18.65 -1.53 -2.33
N PHE A 312 -18.32 -0.27 -2.05
CA PHE A 312 -17.17 0.42 -2.64
C PHE A 312 -15.93 0.19 -1.75
N GLU A 313 -15.23 -0.91 -1.97
CA GLU A 313 -13.97 -1.21 -1.30
C GLU A 313 -12.80 -0.63 -2.11
N VAL A 314 -12.11 0.36 -1.55
CA VAL A 314 -10.99 1.04 -2.23
C VAL A 314 -9.69 0.70 -1.50
N GLU A 315 -9.06 -0.38 -1.93
CA GLU A 315 -7.80 -0.85 -1.32
C GLU A 315 -6.55 -0.24 -1.99
N VAL A 316 -6.64 0.07 -3.29
CA VAL A 316 -5.55 0.59 -4.13
C VAL A 316 -6.07 1.68 -5.06
N THR A 317 -5.18 2.47 -5.66
CA THR A 317 -5.57 3.43 -6.71
C THR A 317 -4.66 3.33 -7.94
N PRO A 318 -5.19 3.49 -9.17
CA PRO A 318 -6.59 3.78 -9.47
C PRO A 318 -7.48 2.54 -9.30
N THR A 319 -8.70 2.75 -8.76
CA THR A 319 -9.73 1.71 -8.64
C THR A 319 -10.96 2.13 -9.44
N LEU A 320 -11.47 1.22 -10.25
CA LEU A 320 -12.61 1.47 -11.13
C LEU A 320 -13.83 0.65 -10.73
N TYR A 321 -14.97 1.33 -10.64
CA TYR A 321 -16.27 0.74 -10.40
C TYR A 321 -17.25 1.10 -11.51
N LEU A 322 -18.12 0.15 -11.87
CA LEU A 322 -19.31 0.43 -12.65
C LEU A 322 -20.53 0.34 -11.74
N VAL A 323 -21.34 1.39 -11.70
CA VAL A 323 -22.58 1.44 -10.91
C VAL A 323 -23.75 1.54 -11.86
N LEU A 324 -24.75 0.70 -11.65
CA LEU A 324 -25.95 0.64 -12.46
C LEU A 324 -27.15 1.12 -11.68
N SER A 325 -27.99 1.99 -12.26
CA SER A 325 -29.09 2.66 -11.57
C SER A 325 -30.14 1.72 -10.98
N LYS A 326 -30.39 0.58 -11.64
CA LYS A 326 -31.38 -0.41 -11.19
C LYS A 326 -30.93 -1.22 -9.98
N GLU A 327 -29.65 -1.57 -9.92
CA GLU A 327 -29.11 -2.41 -8.85
C GLU A 327 -28.50 -1.57 -7.72
N ARG A 328 -28.04 -0.35 -8.05
CA ARG A 328 -27.28 0.56 -7.17
C ARG A 328 -26.11 -0.10 -6.46
N ARG A 329 -25.64 -1.22 -7.00
CA ARG A 329 -24.49 -1.96 -6.50
C ARG A 329 -23.29 -1.71 -7.39
N PRO A 330 -22.13 -1.44 -6.80
CA PRO A 330 -20.91 -1.26 -7.56
C PRO A 330 -20.34 -2.61 -8.01
N VAL A 331 -19.86 -2.66 -9.26
CA VAL A 331 -19.11 -3.79 -9.80
C VAL A 331 -17.65 -3.36 -9.97
N LEU A 332 -16.75 -4.01 -9.23
CA LEU A 332 -15.32 -3.73 -9.27
C LEU A 332 -14.68 -4.23 -10.57
N TYR A 333 -13.86 -3.40 -11.21
CA TYR A 333 -13.00 -3.83 -12.30
C TYR A 333 -11.68 -4.42 -11.78
N THR A 334 -11.35 -5.63 -12.25
CA THR A 334 -10.12 -6.36 -11.86
C THR A 334 -9.27 -6.77 -13.07
N GLY A 335 -9.58 -6.23 -14.26
CA GLY A 335 -8.88 -6.55 -15.50
C GLY A 335 -7.63 -5.71 -15.76
N GLN A 336 -7.10 -5.80 -16.97
CA GLN A 336 -5.94 -5.01 -17.39
C GLN A 336 -6.29 -3.52 -17.50
N MET A 337 -5.44 -2.63 -16.98
CA MET A 337 -5.62 -1.18 -17.05
C MET A 337 -5.28 -0.61 -18.44
N THR A 338 -5.99 -1.08 -19.48
CA THR A 338 -5.92 -0.57 -20.85
C THR A 338 -7.31 -0.13 -21.29
N SER A 339 -7.37 0.90 -22.14
CA SER A 339 -8.65 1.47 -22.60
C SER A 339 -9.53 0.42 -23.28
N ALA A 340 -8.93 -0.43 -24.13
CA ALA A 340 -9.63 -1.51 -24.82
C ALA A 340 -10.21 -2.56 -23.85
N ALA A 341 -9.47 -2.95 -22.81
CA ALA A 341 -9.94 -3.94 -21.84
C ALA A 341 -11.09 -3.40 -20.98
N ILE A 342 -10.97 -2.14 -20.54
CA ILE A 342 -11.99 -1.47 -19.72
C ILE A 342 -13.27 -1.25 -20.53
N LEU A 343 -13.18 -0.69 -21.74
CA LEU A 343 -14.35 -0.45 -22.60
C LEU A 343 -15.07 -1.75 -22.96
N LYS A 344 -14.33 -2.83 -23.25
CA LYS A 344 -14.90 -4.16 -23.47
C LYS A 344 -15.58 -4.71 -22.23
N TRP A 345 -15.00 -4.51 -21.05
CA TRP A 345 -15.61 -4.91 -19.79
C TRP A 345 -16.93 -4.17 -19.55
N ILE A 346 -16.95 -2.84 -19.73
CA ILE A 346 -18.18 -2.04 -19.63
C ILE A 346 -19.23 -2.57 -20.60
N GLN A 347 -18.86 -2.82 -21.86
CA GLN A 347 -19.76 -3.37 -22.87
C GLN A 347 -20.37 -4.71 -22.43
N ASN A 348 -19.55 -5.62 -21.87
CA ASN A 348 -20.02 -6.92 -21.39
C ASN A 348 -21.00 -6.77 -20.22
N GLN A 349 -20.68 -5.92 -19.23
CA GLN A 349 -21.56 -5.66 -18.09
C GLN A 349 -22.94 -5.14 -18.55
N LEU A 350 -22.95 -4.23 -19.52
CA LEU A 350 -24.20 -3.71 -20.08
C LEU A 350 -24.98 -4.77 -20.89
N THR A 351 -24.27 -5.66 -21.58
CA THR A 351 -24.91 -6.70 -22.42
C THR A 351 -25.52 -7.82 -21.59
N GLU A 352 -24.84 -8.29 -20.55
CA GLU A 352 -25.34 -9.37 -19.66
C GLU A 352 -26.64 -8.97 -18.96
N LEU A 353 -26.85 -7.67 -18.74
CA LEU A 353 -27.98 -7.13 -17.98
C LEU A 353 -29.15 -6.65 -18.85
N LEU A 354 -28.98 -6.55 -20.18
CA LEU A 354 -30.07 -6.31 -21.14
C LEU A 354 -30.76 -7.60 -21.61
N HIS A 355 -30.19 -8.76 -21.26
CA HIS A 355 -30.76 -10.09 -21.51
C HIS A 355 -31.48 -10.69 -20.30
N LEU A 356 -31.60 -9.92 -19.21
CA LEU A 356 -32.48 -10.16 -18.05
C LEU A 356 -33.59 -9.10 -18.04
#